data_AF-A0A6N6KQC1-F1
#
_entry.id   AF-A0A6N6KQC1-F1
#
_cell.length_a   1.000
_cell.length_b   1.000
_cell.length_c   1.000
_cell.angle_alpha   90.00
_cell.angle_beta   90.00
_cell.angle_gamma   90.00
#
_symmetry.space_group_name_H-M   'P 1'
#
loop_
_entity.id
_entity.type
_entity.pdbx_description
1 polymer ?
#
loop_
_entity_poly.entity_id
_entity_poly.type
_entity_poly.pdbx_seq_one_letter_code
_entity_poly.pdbx_strand_id
1 'polypeptide(L)'
;MTIWACNNDPAEEWSELDLLPYGIPISIMAPDSADVNMSNLGVMKDITVKKGNEYNVQIFASPLSSDNLGELKASQLEEVKSNRFFSQIITDEPNGFIYETVIDSNNINYGFRHVYYQADLEYVFQQSLVGSFTQEQIEKMYKAIKQGE
;
A
#
# COMPACT_ATOMS: atom_id res chain seq x y z
N MET A 1 21.61 -22.03 -35.02
CA MET A 1 21.21 -20.61 -34.94
C MET A 1 20.13 -20.54 -33.89
N THR A 2 20.52 -20.32 -32.64
CA THR A 2 19.61 -20.31 -31.49
C THR A 2 19.52 -18.88 -31.04
N ILE A 3 18.38 -18.25 -31.29
CA ILE A 3 18.10 -16.87 -30.90
C ILE A 3 17.62 -16.95 -29.45
N TRP A 4 18.48 -16.60 -28.50
CA TRP A 4 18.07 -16.35 -27.12
C TRP A 4 17.55 -14.92 -27.06
N ALA A 5 16.23 -14.76 -27.02
CA ALA A 5 15.61 -13.53 -26.58
C ALA A 5 15.56 -13.56 -25.04
N CYS A 6 16.58 -13.01 -24.39
CA CYS A 6 16.46 -12.58 -23.01
C CYS A 6 15.70 -11.24 -23.04
N ASN A 7 14.42 -11.25 -22.67
CA ASN A 7 13.80 -10.05 -22.12
C ASN A 7 14.44 -9.81 -20.75
N ASN A 8 15.57 -9.10 -20.74
CA ASN A 8 16.06 -8.44 -19.54
C ASN A 8 15.26 -7.15 -19.37
N ASP A 9 14.04 -7.25 -18.84
CA ASP A 9 13.62 -6.18 -17.95
C ASP A 9 14.45 -6.37 -16.67
N PRO A 10 15.24 -5.38 -16.24
CA PRO A 10 15.76 -5.42 -14.88
C PRO A 10 14.50 -5.41 -14.01
N ALA A 11 14.18 -6.56 -13.42
CA ALA A 11 13.27 -6.58 -12.30
C ALA A 11 13.82 -5.50 -11.36
N GLU A 12 13.09 -4.39 -11.19
CA GLU A 12 13.48 -3.38 -10.21
C GLU A 12 13.62 -4.12 -8.89
N GLU A 13 14.86 -4.39 -8.49
CA GLU A 13 15.14 -5.04 -7.22
C GLU A 13 14.81 -4.00 -6.16
N TRP A 14 13.63 -4.14 -5.58
CA TRP A 14 13.27 -3.38 -4.41
C TRP A 14 14.12 -3.88 -3.25
N SER A 15 14.59 -2.95 -2.43
CA SER A 15 15.38 -3.23 -1.25
C SER A 15 14.54 -2.99 0.00
N GLU A 16 14.94 -3.63 1.09
CA GLU A 16 14.32 -3.41 2.39
C GLU A 16 14.60 -1.98 2.86
N LEU A 17 13.54 -1.26 3.22
CA LEU A 17 13.57 0.09 3.75
C LEU A 17 13.13 0.07 5.22
N ASP A 18 14.06 0.36 6.11
CA ASP A 18 13.79 0.53 7.54
C ASP A 18 13.08 1.86 7.80
N LEU A 19 11.88 1.81 8.37
CA LEU A 19 11.08 2.99 8.71
C LEU A 19 11.26 3.47 10.15
N LEU A 20 12.10 2.80 10.94
CA LEU A 20 12.41 3.21 12.32
C LEU A 20 13.00 4.63 12.40
N PRO A 21 13.92 5.06 11.51
CA PRO A 21 14.40 6.44 11.47
C PRO A 21 13.29 7.49 11.26
N TYR A 22 12.16 7.07 10.70
CA TYR A 22 10.98 7.91 10.45
C TYR A 22 9.90 7.75 11.53
N GLY A 23 10.19 6.98 12.59
CA GLY A 23 9.41 6.94 13.82
C GLY A 23 8.38 5.83 13.89
N ILE A 24 8.45 4.80 13.05
CA ILE A 24 7.63 3.59 13.16
C ILE A 24 8.49 2.32 13.05
N PRO A 25 8.28 1.29 13.89
CA PRO A 25 9.12 0.09 13.94
C PRO A 25 8.77 -0.96 12.85
N ILE A 26 8.59 -0.51 11.60
CA ILE A 26 8.21 -1.33 10.44
C ILE A 26 9.31 -1.27 9.39
N SER A 27 9.46 -2.33 8.59
CA SER A 27 10.24 -2.32 7.36
C SER A 27 9.37 -2.76 6.19
N ILE A 28 9.59 -2.20 5.01
CA ILE A 28 8.89 -2.55 3.77
C ILE A 28 9.89 -2.73 2.63
N MET A 29 9.51 -3.42 1.57
CA MET A 29 10.27 -3.39 0.32
C MET A 29 9.93 -2.11 -0.45
N ALA A 30 10.92 -1.38 -0.94
CA ALA A 30 10.72 -0.18 -1.75
C ALA A 30 11.78 -0.05 -2.86
N PRO A 31 11.52 0.72 -3.93
CA PRO A 31 12.54 1.04 -4.91
C PRO A 31 13.76 1.71 -4.28
N ASP A 32 14.95 1.42 -4.81
CA ASP A 32 16.19 2.04 -4.36
C ASP A 32 16.12 3.58 -4.38
N SER A 33 16.58 4.20 -3.30
CA SER A 33 16.55 5.65 -3.11
C SER A 33 15.13 6.23 -3.29
N ALA A 34 14.10 5.55 -2.77
CA ALA A 34 12.77 6.13 -2.62
C ALA A 34 12.81 7.30 -1.63
N ASP A 35 12.05 8.35 -1.93
CA ASP A 35 11.89 9.50 -1.07
C ASP A 35 10.91 9.15 0.06
N VAL A 36 11.34 9.36 1.31
CA VAL A 36 10.50 9.14 2.49
C VAL A 36 10.17 10.48 3.12
N ASN A 37 8.87 10.77 3.23
CA ASN A 37 8.36 11.95 3.92
C ASN A 37 7.51 11.51 5.11
N MET A 38 7.62 12.22 6.22
CA MET A 38 6.85 11.95 7.43
C MET A 38 6.17 13.22 7.90
N SER A 39 4.91 13.09 8.31
CA SER A 39 4.11 14.14 8.95
C SER A 39 3.46 13.61 10.23
N ASN A 40 3.40 14.46 11.26
CA ASN A 40 2.67 14.17 12.49
C ASN A 40 1.33 14.90 12.47
N LEU A 41 0.23 14.15 12.57
CA LEU A 41 -1.16 14.62 12.53
C LEU A 41 -1.82 14.38 13.89
N GLY A 42 -1.23 14.95 14.95
CA GLY A 42 -1.67 14.73 16.32
C GLY A 42 -1.28 13.34 16.82
N VAL A 43 -2.27 12.47 17.03
CA VAL A 43 -2.06 11.07 17.48
C VAL A 43 -1.68 10.12 16.35
N MET A 44 -1.82 10.56 15.09
CA MET A 44 -1.54 9.77 13.90
C MET A 44 -0.24 10.24 13.25
N LYS A 45 0.58 9.29 12.81
CA LYS A 45 1.71 9.55 11.91
C LYS A 45 1.31 9.19 10.49
N ASP A 46 1.75 9.99 9.54
CA ASP A 46 1.59 9.78 8.10
C ASP A 46 2.99 9.68 7.48
N ILE A 47 3.32 8.50 6.97
CA ILE A 47 4.58 8.21 6.30
C ILE A 47 4.27 7.94 4.83
N THR A 48 4.87 8.72 3.93
CA THR A 48 4.79 8.53 2.48
C THR A 48 6.15 8.08 1.94
N VAL A 49 6.18 6.94 1.25
CA VAL A 49 7.35 6.40 0.55
C VAL A 49 7.08 6.45 -0.95
N LYS A 50 7.86 7.23 -1.69
CA LYS A 50 7.58 7.54 -3.10
C LYS A 50 8.81 7.36 -3.99
N LYS A 51 8.59 6.83 -5.19
CA LYS A 51 9.55 6.84 -6.29
C LYS A 51 8.84 7.05 -7.62
N GLY A 52 9.18 8.15 -8.31
CA GLY A 52 8.59 8.46 -9.62
C GLY A 52 7.06 8.51 -9.59
N ASN A 53 6.44 7.93 -10.62
CA ASN A 53 4.98 7.84 -10.76
C ASN A 53 4.43 6.43 -10.48
N GLU A 54 5.31 5.44 -10.32
CA GLU A 54 4.93 4.02 -10.29
C GLU A 54 4.89 3.45 -8.86
N TYR A 55 5.51 4.14 -7.90
CA TYR A 55 5.54 3.73 -6.50
C TYR A 55 5.20 4.92 -5.60
N ASN A 56 4.10 4.82 -4.86
CA ASN A 56 3.69 5.83 -3.90
C ASN A 56 2.81 5.20 -2.81
N VAL A 57 3.46 4.76 -1.73
CA VAL A 57 2.83 4.12 -0.58
C VAL A 57 2.67 5.15 0.53
N GLN A 58 1.51 5.14 1.17
CA GLN A 58 1.22 5.88 2.38
C GLN A 58 0.92 4.91 3.53
N ILE A 59 1.43 5.22 4.71
CA ILE A 59 1.29 4.43 5.92
C ILE A 59 0.78 5.36 7.00
N PHE A 60 -0.42 5.08 7.51
CA PHE A 60 -0.92 5.70 8.72
C PHE A 60 -0.58 4.81 9.91
N ALA A 61 -0.03 5.42 10.95
CA ALA A 61 0.20 4.75 12.23
C ALA A 61 -0.50 5.52 13.35
N SER A 62 -1.35 4.83 14.11
CA SER A 62 -2.13 5.40 15.22
C SER A 62 -2.19 4.43 16.39
N PRO A 63 -2.54 4.88 17.61
CA PRO A 63 -2.86 3.97 18.70
C PRO A 63 -3.97 2.99 18.31
N LEU A 64 -3.91 1.76 18.81
CA LEU A 64 -4.95 0.75 18.60
C LEU A 64 -6.34 1.30 18.95
N SER A 65 -7.26 1.23 17.98
CA SER A 65 -8.67 1.59 18.17
C SER A 65 -9.54 0.38 18.54
N SER A 66 -9.09 -0.82 18.19
CA SER A 66 -9.66 -2.14 18.51
C SER A 66 -8.52 -3.14 18.74
N ASP A 67 -8.78 -4.22 19.47
CA ASP A 67 -7.88 -5.38 19.61
C ASP A 67 -8.13 -6.45 18.55
N ASN A 68 -9.11 -6.23 17.68
CA ASN A 68 -9.51 -7.14 16.61
C ASN A 68 -9.08 -6.60 15.24
N LEU A 69 -7.98 -7.13 14.70
CA LEU A 69 -7.47 -6.76 13.38
C LEU A 69 -8.51 -6.95 12.26
N GLY A 70 -9.38 -7.94 12.40
CA GLY A 70 -10.48 -8.20 11.46
C GLY A 70 -11.51 -7.07 11.45
N GLU A 71 -11.79 -6.43 12.59
CA GLU A 71 -12.65 -5.25 12.67
C GLU A 71 -12.00 -4.05 11.99
N LEU A 72 -10.70 -3.83 12.18
CA LEU A 72 -9.99 -2.76 11.48
C LEU A 72 -10.02 -2.98 9.96
N LYS A 73 -9.73 -4.20 9.49
CA LYS A 73 -9.82 -4.53 8.06
C LYS A 73 -11.24 -4.35 7.52
N ALA A 74 -12.26 -4.75 8.27
CA ALA A 74 -13.66 -4.58 7.89
C ALA A 74 -14.02 -3.10 7.76
N SER A 75 -13.61 -2.26 8.72
CA SER A 75 -13.81 -0.80 8.66
C SER A 75 -13.15 -0.18 7.42
N GLN A 76 -11.92 -0.58 7.10
CA GLN A 76 -11.23 -0.11 5.89
C GLN A 76 -11.96 -0.53 4.61
N LEU A 77 -12.51 -1.75 4.58
CA LEU A 77 -13.29 -2.26 3.46
C LEU A 77 -14.61 -1.50 3.29
N GLU A 78 -15.30 -1.19 4.39
CA GLU A 78 -16.52 -0.37 4.39
C GLU A 78 -16.25 1.05 3.88
N GLU A 79 -15.17 1.68 4.32
CA GLU A 79 -14.76 3.00 3.84
C GLU A 79 -14.54 3.00 2.32
N VAL A 80 -13.79 2.04 1.80
CA VAL A 80 -13.54 1.91 0.35
C VAL A 80 -14.85 1.66 -0.42
N LYS A 81 -15.71 0.77 0.05
CA LYS A 81 -17.01 0.46 -0.59
C LYS A 81 -18.00 1.63 -0.56
N SER A 82 -17.83 2.57 0.38
CA SER A 82 -18.64 3.78 0.45
C SER A 82 -18.31 4.79 -0.65
N ASN A 83 -17.17 4.65 -1.32
CA ASN A 83 -16.78 5.52 -2.42
C ASN A 83 -17.69 5.32 -3.63
N ARG A 84 -18.26 6.40 -4.17
CA ARG A 84 -19.17 6.38 -5.33
C ARG A 84 -18.57 5.76 -6.61
N PHE A 85 -17.24 5.69 -6.70
CA PHE A 85 -16.51 5.12 -7.84
C PHE A 85 -16.04 3.69 -7.57
N PHE A 86 -16.31 3.13 -6.38
CA PHE A 86 -16.01 1.73 -6.10
C PHE A 86 -16.70 0.82 -7.11
N SER A 87 -15.93 -0.09 -7.69
CA SER A 87 -16.42 -1.07 -8.65
C SER A 87 -16.48 -2.46 -8.02
N GLN A 88 -15.32 -2.99 -7.59
CA GLN A 88 -15.21 -4.36 -7.07
C GLN A 88 -13.94 -4.57 -6.24
N ILE A 89 -13.92 -5.67 -5.49
CA ILE A 89 -12.72 -6.21 -4.85
C ILE A 89 -12.04 -7.18 -5.82
N ILE A 90 -10.74 -6.98 -6.05
CA ILE A 90 -9.91 -7.79 -6.95
C ILE A 90 -9.21 -8.91 -6.17
N THR A 91 -8.79 -8.62 -4.94
CA THR A 91 -8.14 -9.58 -4.04
C THR A 91 -8.61 -9.32 -2.62
N ASP A 92 -8.95 -10.38 -1.88
CA ASP A 92 -9.41 -10.30 -0.50
C ASP A 92 -8.59 -11.27 0.36
N GLU A 93 -7.83 -10.73 1.31
CA GLU A 93 -6.96 -11.45 2.22
C GLU A 93 -7.31 -11.10 3.69
N PRO A 94 -6.88 -11.91 4.67
CA PRO A 94 -7.19 -11.66 6.09
C PRO A 94 -6.78 -10.25 6.56
N ASN A 95 -5.60 -9.79 6.14
CA ASN A 95 -4.99 -8.55 6.60
C ASN A 95 -5.05 -7.43 5.54
N GLY A 96 -5.77 -7.61 4.43
CA GLY A 96 -5.78 -6.60 3.37
C GLY A 96 -6.56 -7.00 2.13
N PHE A 97 -6.65 -6.08 1.19
CA PHE A 97 -7.39 -6.27 -0.06
C PHE A 97 -6.92 -5.31 -1.14
N ILE A 98 -7.13 -5.71 -2.40
CA ILE A 98 -6.98 -4.88 -3.59
C ILE A 98 -8.37 -4.62 -4.17
N TYR A 99 -8.61 -3.39 -4.61
CA TYR A 99 -9.89 -2.96 -5.16
C TYR A 99 -9.74 -2.17 -6.45
N GLU A 100 -10.82 -2.13 -7.22
CA GLU A 100 -10.97 -1.34 -8.43
C GLU A 100 -11.94 -0.17 -8.20
N THR A 101 -11.61 0.97 -8.80
CA THR A 101 -12.51 2.12 -8.92
C THR A 101 -12.66 2.52 -10.39
N VAL A 102 -13.88 2.87 -10.79
CA VAL A 102 -14.21 3.26 -12.17
C VAL A 102 -14.90 4.62 -12.12
N ILE A 103 -14.22 5.66 -12.61
CA ILE A 103 -14.78 7.01 -12.69
C ILE A 103 -15.66 7.13 -13.95
N ASP A 104 -15.17 6.61 -15.07
CA ASP A 104 -15.87 6.44 -16.34
C ASP A 104 -15.20 5.31 -17.16
N SER A 105 -15.69 5.06 -18.39
CA SER A 105 -15.21 3.96 -19.24
C SER A 105 -13.72 4.04 -19.63
N ASN A 106 -13.09 5.20 -19.49
CA ASN A 106 -11.68 5.42 -19.82
C ASN A 106 -10.81 5.64 -18.57
N ASN A 107 -11.41 5.73 -17.38
CA ASN A 107 -10.73 6.08 -16.13
C ASN A 107 -10.96 5.00 -15.07
N ILE A 108 -10.19 3.91 -15.20
CA ILE A 108 -10.13 2.81 -14.24
C ILE A 108 -8.85 2.97 -13.40
N ASN A 109 -9.00 2.87 -12.09
CA ASN A 109 -7.90 2.93 -11.13
C ASN A 109 -7.98 1.77 -10.15
N TYR A 110 -6.83 1.42 -9.58
CA TYR A 110 -6.71 0.37 -8.59
C TYR A 110 -6.18 0.94 -7.28
N GLY A 111 -6.47 0.24 -6.19
CA GLY A 111 -6.00 0.60 -4.87
C GLY A 111 -5.88 -0.60 -3.96
N PHE A 112 -5.22 -0.40 -2.81
CA PHE A 112 -5.13 -1.42 -1.78
C PHE A 112 -5.33 -0.83 -0.38
N ARG A 113 -5.66 -1.72 0.55
CA ARG A 113 -5.52 -1.50 1.98
C ARG A 113 -4.84 -2.72 2.57
N HIS A 114 -3.86 -2.51 3.43
CA HIS A 114 -3.31 -3.55 4.30
C HIS A 114 -3.31 -3.02 5.72
N VAL A 115 -3.66 -3.89 6.68
CA VAL A 115 -3.71 -3.54 8.09
C VAL A 115 -2.77 -4.43 8.87
N TYR A 116 -2.12 -3.86 9.88
CA TYR A 116 -1.18 -4.58 10.72
C TYR A 116 -1.17 -3.99 12.12
N TYR A 117 -0.90 -4.81 13.14
CA TYR A 117 -0.70 -4.39 14.53
C TYR A 117 0.73 -4.71 14.95
N GLN A 118 1.38 -3.76 15.61
CA GLN A 118 2.66 -3.99 16.26
C GLN A 118 2.78 -3.13 17.50
N ALA A 119 3.08 -3.77 18.63
CA ALA A 119 3.01 -3.14 19.95
C ALA A 119 1.64 -2.47 20.16
N ASP A 120 1.62 -1.20 20.56
CA ASP A 120 0.39 -0.44 20.86
C ASP A 120 -0.12 0.37 19.65
N LEU A 121 0.36 0.05 18.43
CA LEU A 121 0.02 0.77 17.21
C LEU A 121 -0.72 -0.10 16.21
N GLU A 122 -1.71 0.51 15.56
CA GLU A 122 -2.28 0.04 14.31
C GLU A 122 -1.67 0.76 13.12
N TYR A 123 -1.54 0.02 12.03
CA TYR A 123 -1.02 0.50 10.76
C TYR A 123 -2.05 0.28 9.66
N VAL A 124 -2.26 1.29 8.84
CA VAL A 124 -3.01 1.19 7.59
C VAL A 124 -2.07 1.60 6.45
N PHE A 125 -1.73 0.64 5.59
CA PHE A 125 -0.97 0.86 4.37
C PHE A 125 -1.94 1.02 3.21
N GLN A 126 -1.66 1.99 2.34
CA GLN A 126 -2.41 2.25 1.13
C GLN A 126 -1.52 2.84 0.05
N GLN A 127 -2.00 2.85 -1.18
CA GLN A 127 -1.47 3.76 -2.20
C GLN A 127 -1.84 5.21 -1.85
N SER A 128 -0.99 6.16 -2.21
CA SER A 128 -1.33 7.58 -2.07
C SER A 128 -2.56 7.95 -2.90
N LEU A 129 -3.35 8.89 -2.37
CA LEU A 129 -4.51 9.46 -3.07
C LEU A 129 -4.14 10.33 -4.29
N VAL A 130 -2.85 10.62 -4.47
CA VAL A 130 -2.34 11.41 -5.61
C VAL A 130 -1.76 10.46 -6.66
N GLY A 131 -2.45 10.37 -7.79
CA GLY A 131 -2.02 9.58 -8.96
C GLY A 131 -3.07 8.57 -9.40
N SER A 132 -2.74 7.89 -10.49
CA SER A 132 -3.51 6.78 -11.06
C SER A 132 -2.56 5.61 -11.23
N PHE A 133 -2.94 4.44 -10.74
CA PHE A 133 -2.11 3.24 -10.75
C PHE A 133 -2.80 2.13 -11.52
N THR A 134 -2.02 1.40 -12.31
CA THR A 134 -2.48 0.16 -12.95
C THR A 134 -2.64 -0.94 -11.90
N GLN A 135 -3.38 -2.00 -12.25
CA GLN A 135 -3.51 -3.17 -11.39
C GLN A 135 -2.15 -3.76 -11.04
N GLU A 136 -1.26 -3.89 -12.03
CA GLU A 136 0.10 -4.42 -11.84
C GLU A 136 0.92 -3.59 -10.85
N GLN A 137 0.88 -2.26 -10.96
CA GLN A 137 1.57 -1.37 -10.02
C GLN A 137 1.04 -1.52 -8.59
N ILE A 138 -0.27 -1.64 -8.44
CA ILE A 138 -0.92 -1.86 -7.13
C ILE A 138 -0.56 -3.23 -6.55
N GLU A 139 -0.59 -4.30 -7.36
CA GLU A 139 -0.21 -5.63 -6.91
C GLU A 139 1.26 -5.68 -6.47
N LYS A 140 2.15 -5.01 -7.23
CA LYS A 140 3.56 -4.86 -6.87
C LYS A 140 3.69 -4.14 -5.53
N MET A 141 3.10 -2.94 -5.38
CA MET A 141 3.16 -2.16 -4.13
C MET A 141 2.55 -2.91 -2.95
N TYR A 142 1.39 -3.55 -3.14
CA TYR A 142 0.73 -4.32 -2.09
C TYR A 142 1.63 -5.45 -1.60
N LYS A 143 2.28 -6.19 -2.51
CA LYS A 143 3.26 -7.22 -2.15
C LYS A 143 4.47 -6.66 -1.39
N ALA A 144 4.92 -5.45 -1.72
CA ALA A 144 6.07 -4.81 -1.06
C ALA A 144 5.86 -4.55 0.42
N ILE A 145 4.63 -4.21 0.79
CA ILE A 145 4.32 -3.66 2.11
C ILE A 145 3.77 -4.69 3.08
N LYS A 146 3.48 -5.92 2.61
CA LYS A 146 2.81 -6.95 3.42
C LYS A 146 3.57 -7.22 4.71
N GLN A 147 2.83 -7.21 5.81
CA GLN A 147 3.27 -7.53 7.16
C GLN A 147 2.39 -8.66 7.70
N GLY A 148 2.96 -9.53 8.53
CA GLY A 148 2.22 -10.63 9.18
C GLY A 148 1.67 -11.66 8.18
N GLU A 149 2.32 -12.81 8.09
CA GLU A 149 1.82 -13.97 7.33
C GLU A 149 0.55 -14.58 7.95
#